data_AF-A0A385HZA1-F1
#
_entry.id   AF-A0A385HZA1-F1
#
_cell.length_a   1.000
_cell.length_b   1.000
_cell.length_c   1.000
_cell.angle_alpha   90.00
_cell.angle_beta   90.00
_cell.angle_gamma   90.00
#
_symmetry.space_group_name_H-M   'P 1'
#
loop_
_entity.id
_entity.type
_entity.pdbx_description
1 polymer ?
#
loop_
_entity_poly.entity_id
_entity_poly.type
_entity_poly.pdbx_seq_one_letter_code
_entity_poly.pdbx_strand_id
1 'polypeptide(L)'
;MQFYSSFNPLKEANLDFKEINNYTQKIINLENLQFNEHGLIFAIAQDWLDGAVLMAAWMSKEAIEITLLTGQVHYWSRSREKIWHKGATSGHFQKLKSMRSDCDADVLLLTIEQTQDISCHTGARSCFFNDTYEATDRNPSFPPADVCTELAQTITTRKKSPDAKSYTNKLLDGGDNRILKKIGEESAEFVMACKDRKVDEIVGEAADIIFHLQVALAYHDISWRDVLEVLATRRNAPRRH
;
A
#
# COMPACT_ATOMS: atom_id res chain seq x y z
N MET A 1 -0.94 20.59 34.87
CA MET A 1 -1.66 20.35 33.59
C MET A 1 -1.27 18.96 33.12
N GLN A 2 -2.25 18.13 32.81
CA GLN A 2 -2.29 16.67 33.02
C GLN A 2 -1.09 15.85 32.50
N PHE A 3 -0.69 14.91 33.36
CA PHE A 3 0.16 13.75 33.06
C PHE A 3 -0.46 12.92 31.94
N TYR A 4 0.28 12.71 30.84
CA TYR A 4 -0.01 11.59 29.94
C TYR A 4 0.37 10.29 30.65
N SER A 5 -0.61 9.75 31.36
CA SER A 5 -0.68 8.39 31.84
C SER A 5 -0.36 7.41 30.71
N SER A 6 0.59 6.52 30.98
CA SER A 6 0.98 5.34 30.21
C SER A 6 -0.18 4.71 29.43
N PHE A 7 -0.21 4.89 28.11
CA PHE A 7 -0.97 3.99 27.24
C PHE A 7 -0.27 2.64 27.27
N ASN A 8 -0.80 1.74 28.09
CA ASN A 8 -0.40 0.34 28.10
C ASN A 8 -1.54 -0.45 27.44
N PRO A 9 -1.47 -0.72 26.12
CA PRO A 9 -2.53 -1.44 25.42
C PRO A 9 -2.80 -2.84 26.03
N LEU A 10 -1.87 -3.38 26.82
CA LEU A 10 -2.02 -4.63 27.55
C LEU A 10 -3.02 -4.52 28.73
N LYS A 11 -3.16 -3.34 29.35
CA LYS A 11 -4.13 -3.12 30.43
C LYS A 11 -5.55 -2.90 29.90
N GLU A 12 -5.71 -2.31 28.72
CA GLU A 12 -7.03 -2.03 28.15
C GLU A 12 -7.66 -3.26 27.49
N ALA A 13 -6.84 -4.22 27.03
CA ALA A 13 -7.32 -5.47 26.43
C ALA A 13 -7.77 -6.54 27.45
N ASN A 14 -7.52 -6.34 28.75
CA ASN A 14 -7.89 -7.29 29.82
C ASN A 14 -7.35 -8.73 29.62
N LEU A 15 -6.23 -8.88 28.91
CA LEU A 15 -5.60 -10.16 28.60
C LEU A 15 -4.34 -10.34 29.47
N ASP A 16 -4.21 -11.50 30.13
CA ASP A 16 -3.00 -11.85 30.89
C ASP A 16 -1.81 -12.06 29.94
N PHE A 17 -0.60 -11.61 30.33
CA PHE A 17 0.65 -11.81 29.60
C PHE A 17 0.88 -13.29 29.21
N LYS A 18 0.44 -14.24 30.04
CA LYS A 18 0.51 -15.67 29.72
C LYS A 18 -0.42 -16.11 28.59
N GLU A 19 -1.62 -15.53 28.52
CA GLU A 19 -2.58 -15.82 27.44
C GLU A 19 -2.10 -15.20 26.12
N ILE A 20 -1.48 -14.02 26.18
CA ILE A 20 -0.84 -13.35 25.04
C ILE A 20 0.32 -14.17 24.49
N ASN A 21 1.16 -14.73 25.36
CA ASN A 21 2.28 -15.55 24.92
C ASN A 21 1.79 -16.81 24.18
N ASN A 22 0.74 -17.46 24.68
CA ASN A 22 0.10 -18.59 24.01
C ASN A 22 -0.59 -18.22 22.67
N TYR A 23 -1.21 -17.04 22.57
CA TYR A 23 -1.87 -16.59 21.34
C TYR A 23 -0.85 -16.18 20.27
N THR A 24 0.19 -15.46 20.67
CA THR A 24 1.27 -14.99 19.79
C THR A 24 2.12 -16.17 19.29
N GLN A 25 2.51 -17.10 20.17
CA GLN A 25 3.23 -18.33 19.78
C GLN A 25 2.43 -19.23 18.83
N LYS A 26 1.09 -19.16 18.84
CA LYS A 26 0.22 -19.88 17.91
C LYS A 26 0.18 -19.27 16.51
N ILE A 27 0.50 -17.98 16.36
CA ILE A 27 0.33 -17.21 15.13
C ILE A 27 1.66 -17.04 14.39
N ILE A 28 2.76 -16.82 15.11
CA ILE A 28 4.13 -16.83 14.59
C ILE A 28 5.02 -17.50 15.65
N ASN A 29 5.81 -18.51 15.25
CA ASN A 29 6.86 -19.01 16.12
C ASN A 29 8.01 -17.98 16.16
N LEU A 30 7.89 -17.00 17.06
CA LEU A 30 8.89 -15.94 17.25
C LEU A 30 10.27 -16.48 17.63
N GLU A 31 10.36 -17.74 18.10
CA GLU A 31 11.63 -18.37 18.46
C GLU A 31 12.52 -18.67 17.25
N ASN A 32 11.96 -18.72 16.05
CA ASN A 32 12.71 -18.98 14.82
C ASN A 32 13.30 -17.72 14.17
N LEU A 33 12.92 -16.53 14.65
CA LEU A 33 13.41 -15.26 14.11
C LEU A 33 14.84 -14.98 14.58
N GLN A 34 15.68 -14.51 13.66
CA GLN A 34 17.06 -14.14 13.92
C GLN A 34 17.14 -12.64 14.20
N PHE A 35 17.39 -12.29 15.46
CA PHE A 35 17.66 -10.92 15.86
C PHE A 35 19.16 -10.66 15.82
N ASN A 36 19.57 -9.45 15.47
CA ASN A 36 20.97 -9.03 15.53
C ASN A 36 21.49 -8.93 16.98
N GLU A 37 22.76 -8.58 17.17
CA GLU A 37 23.39 -8.45 18.48
C GLU A 37 22.73 -7.42 19.43
N HIS A 38 21.88 -6.54 18.89
CA HIS A 38 21.11 -5.55 19.64
C HIS A 38 19.68 -6.02 19.98
N GLY A 39 19.33 -7.27 19.65
CA GLY A 39 17.98 -7.80 19.86
C GLY A 39 16.95 -7.21 18.89
N LEU A 40 17.39 -6.76 17.70
CA LEU A 40 16.54 -6.13 16.70
C LEU A 40 16.50 -6.95 15.40
N ILE A 41 15.34 -6.95 14.75
CA ILE A 41 15.13 -7.52 13.42
C ILE A 41 14.73 -6.42 12.42
N PHE A 42 15.17 -6.54 11.18
CA PHE A 42 14.82 -5.56 10.15
C PHE A 42 13.39 -5.81 9.65
N ALA A 43 12.60 -4.77 9.45
CA ALA A 43 11.22 -4.87 9.01
C ALA A 43 10.93 -3.93 7.84
N ILE A 44 10.35 -4.48 6.78
CA ILE A 44 9.91 -3.76 5.57
C ILE A 44 8.39 -3.68 5.61
N ALA A 45 7.83 -2.47 5.53
CA ALA A 45 6.40 -2.25 5.43
C ALA A 45 5.99 -2.07 3.97
N GLN A 46 5.05 -2.90 3.52
CA GLN A 46 4.53 -2.95 2.16
C GLN A 46 3.02 -2.75 2.16
N ASP A 47 2.50 -1.91 1.26
CA ASP A 47 1.05 -1.73 1.10
C ASP A 47 0.39 -3.03 0.62
N TRP A 48 -0.75 -3.35 1.19
CA TRP A 48 -1.45 -4.61 0.93
C TRP A 48 -2.18 -4.67 -0.42
N LEU A 49 -2.45 -3.53 -1.07
CA LEU A 49 -3.17 -3.47 -2.33
C LEU A 49 -2.24 -3.51 -3.53
N ASP A 50 -1.32 -2.54 -3.58
CA ASP A 50 -0.46 -2.31 -4.75
C ASP A 50 0.98 -2.83 -4.57
N GLY A 51 1.30 -3.36 -3.39
CA GLY A 51 2.61 -3.93 -3.11
C GLY A 51 3.73 -2.90 -3.00
N ALA A 52 3.41 -1.60 -2.97
CA ALA A 52 4.43 -0.56 -2.82
C ALA A 52 5.17 -0.72 -1.49
N VAL A 53 6.50 -0.67 -1.53
CA VAL A 53 7.32 -0.61 -0.31
C VAL A 53 7.23 0.81 0.25
N LEU A 54 6.71 0.93 1.48
CA LEU A 54 6.38 2.21 2.11
C LEU A 54 7.47 2.71 3.04
N MET A 55 8.09 1.83 3.82
CA MET A 55 9.21 2.18 4.71
C MET A 55 9.94 0.92 5.18
N ALA A 56 11.11 1.14 5.77
CA ALA A 56 11.77 0.11 6.57
C ALA A 56 12.17 0.67 7.94
N ALA A 57 12.15 -0.18 8.96
CA ALA A 57 12.52 0.16 10.32
C ALA A 57 12.96 -1.10 11.09
N TRP A 58 13.48 -0.91 12.29
CA TRP A 58 13.83 -2.02 13.18
C TRP A 58 12.64 -2.35 14.07
N MET A 59 12.52 -3.63 14.45
CA MET A 59 11.59 -4.08 15.49
C MET A 59 12.36 -4.86 16.56
N SER A 60 12.03 -4.66 17.82
CA SER A 60 12.41 -5.60 18.89
C SER A 60 11.34 -6.68 19.00
N LYS A 61 11.62 -7.74 19.78
CA LYS A 61 10.63 -8.80 20.06
C LYS A 61 9.34 -8.23 20.66
N GLU A 62 9.45 -7.31 21.60
CA GLU A 62 8.32 -6.65 22.26
C GLU A 62 7.50 -5.80 21.27
N ALA A 63 8.16 -5.13 20.32
CA ALA A 63 7.48 -4.37 19.28
C ALA A 63 6.65 -5.29 18.36
N ILE A 64 7.15 -6.50 18.06
CA ILE A 64 6.43 -7.52 17.29
C ILE A 64 5.22 -8.03 18.08
N GLU A 65 5.40 -8.39 19.35
CA GLU A 65 4.33 -8.88 20.22
C GLU A 65 3.18 -7.85 20.33
N ILE A 66 3.49 -6.57 20.59
CA ILE A 66 2.49 -5.51 20.65
C ILE A 66 1.82 -5.32 19.28
N THR A 67 2.57 -5.42 18.19
CA THR A 67 2.02 -5.31 16.84
C THR A 67 1.01 -6.42 16.53
N LEU A 68 1.35 -7.66 16.86
CA LEU A 68 0.47 -8.81 16.67
C LEU A 68 -0.78 -8.74 17.56
N LEU A 69 -0.63 -8.24 18.79
CA LEU A 69 -1.74 -8.06 19.73
C LEU A 69 -2.71 -6.96 19.29
N THR A 70 -2.18 -5.81 18.90
CA THR A 70 -3.01 -4.62 18.60
C THR A 70 -3.50 -4.56 17.15
N GLY A 71 -2.85 -5.31 16.26
CA GLY A 71 -3.03 -5.17 14.82
C GLY A 71 -2.53 -3.84 14.26
N GLN A 72 -1.80 -3.05 15.06
CA GLN A 72 -1.21 -1.76 14.68
C GLN A 72 0.32 -1.86 14.74
N VAL A 73 1.02 -1.33 13.74
CA VAL A 73 2.47 -1.53 13.65
C VAL A 73 3.25 -0.66 14.65
N HIS A 74 4.10 -1.34 15.41
CA HIS A 74 5.05 -0.76 16.36
C HIS A 74 6.48 -1.07 15.93
N TYR A 75 7.34 -0.07 15.95
CA TYR A 75 8.77 -0.21 15.62
C TYR A 75 9.66 0.07 16.84
N TRP A 76 10.93 -0.27 16.75
CA TRP A 76 11.98 0.19 17.66
C TRP A 76 12.68 1.41 17.08
N SER A 77 12.65 2.53 17.81
CA SER A 77 13.39 3.73 17.43
C SER A 77 14.80 3.65 17.98
N ARG A 78 15.80 3.41 17.12
CA ARG A 78 17.22 3.35 17.52
C ARG A 78 17.71 4.64 18.18
N SER A 79 17.26 5.80 17.70
CA SER A 79 17.69 7.10 18.24
C SER A 79 17.02 7.48 19.55
N ARG A 80 15.84 6.90 19.86
CA ARG A 80 15.10 7.17 21.09
C ARG A 80 15.15 6.01 22.09
N GLU A 81 15.78 4.91 21.70
CA GLU A 81 15.92 3.65 22.43
C GLU A 81 14.59 3.19 23.07
N LYS A 82 13.51 3.25 22.27
CA LYS A 82 12.17 2.88 22.74
C LYS A 82 11.27 2.41 21.62
N ILE A 83 10.22 1.70 22.01
CA ILE A 83 9.11 1.33 21.13
C ILE A 83 8.37 2.58 20.66
N TRP A 84 8.03 2.60 19.37
CA TRP A 84 7.34 3.67 18.69
C TRP A 84 6.12 3.12 17.95
N HIS A 85 4.93 3.52 18.38
CA HIS A 85 3.69 3.27 17.66
C HIS A 85 3.62 4.17 16.42
N LYS A 86 3.67 3.57 15.22
CA LYS A 86 3.65 4.32 13.97
C LYS A 86 2.32 5.05 13.81
N GLY A 87 2.40 6.36 13.58
CA GLY A 87 1.21 7.21 13.44
C GLY A 87 0.69 7.82 14.74
N ALA A 88 1.19 7.43 15.92
CA ALA A 88 0.68 7.96 17.20
C ALA A 88 0.78 9.49 17.35
N THR A 89 1.70 10.14 16.63
CA THR A 89 1.82 11.61 16.61
C THR A 89 1.15 12.25 15.39
N SER A 90 1.17 11.58 14.23
CA SER A 90 0.72 12.17 12.95
C SER A 90 -0.70 11.75 12.54
N GLY A 91 -1.29 10.74 13.17
CA GLY A 91 -2.52 10.08 12.72
C GLY A 91 -2.33 9.10 11.55
N HIS A 92 -1.10 8.96 11.03
CA HIS A 92 -0.82 8.09 9.88
C HIS A 92 -0.46 6.66 10.32
N PHE A 93 -1.47 5.96 10.83
CA PHE A 93 -1.33 4.62 11.37
C PHE A 93 -1.06 3.56 10.29
N GLN A 94 -0.59 2.40 10.75
CA GLN A 94 -0.34 1.24 9.90
C GLN A 94 -1.05 0.04 10.52
N LYS A 95 -2.10 -0.44 9.85
CA LYS A 95 -2.82 -1.62 10.29
C LYS A 95 -2.18 -2.86 9.68
N LEU A 96 -1.77 -3.80 10.51
CA LEU A 96 -1.18 -5.05 10.06
C LEU A 96 -2.23 -5.94 9.39
N LYS A 97 -1.93 -6.45 8.19
CA LYS A 97 -2.73 -7.47 7.48
C LYS A 97 -2.07 -8.84 7.53
N SER A 98 -0.75 -8.89 7.34
CA SER A 98 0.03 -10.11 7.53
C SER A 98 1.50 -9.78 7.81
N MET A 99 2.21 -10.72 8.41
CA MET A 99 3.65 -10.64 8.68
C MET A 99 4.30 -11.93 8.20
N ARG A 100 5.43 -11.80 7.50
CA ARG A 100 6.22 -12.93 6.97
C ARG A 100 7.69 -12.68 7.28
N SER A 101 8.46 -13.74 7.46
CA SER A 101 9.92 -13.66 7.45
C SER A 101 10.46 -14.08 6.07
N ASP A 102 11.70 -13.73 5.78
CA ASP A 102 12.46 -14.34 4.69
C ASP A 102 12.98 -15.74 5.06
N CYS A 103 13.87 -16.30 4.23
CA CYS A 103 14.23 -17.72 4.27
C CYS A 103 15.18 -18.09 5.42
N ASP A 104 16.01 -17.16 5.87
CA ASP A 104 16.90 -17.24 7.04
C ASP A 104 16.35 -16.50 8.27
N ALA A 105 15.20 -15.84 8.11
CA ALA A 105 14.38 -15.27 9.17
C ALA A 105 15.01 -14.10 9.94
N ASP A 106 15.86 -13.32 9.28
CA ASP A 106 16.47 -12.09 9.81
C ASP A 106 15.82 -10.80 9.26
N VAL A 107 14.85 -10.92 8.34
CA VAL A 107 14.02 -9.82 7.87
C VAL A 107 12.53 -10.17 7.96
N LEU A 108 11.73 -9.20 8.40
CA LEU A 108 10.28 -9.24 8.36
C LEU A 108 9.72 -8.41 7.18
N LEU A 109 8.78 -9.00 6.45
CA LEU A 109 7.89 -8.29 5.54
C LEU A 109 6.52 -8.11 6.19
N LEU A 110 6.18 -6.86 6.50
CA LEU A 110 4.88 -6.44 7.02
C LEU A 110 3.99 -6.03 5.85
N THR A 111 2.94 -6.79 5.58
CA THR A 111 1.87 -6.36 4.68
C THR A 111 0.87 -5.55 5.48
N ILE A 112 0.68 -4.28 5.11
CA ILE A 112 -0.04 -3.30 5.92
C ILE A 112 -1.05 -2.50 5.10
N GLU A 113 -2.04 -1.94 5.80
CA GLU A 113 -2.91 -0.88 5.31
C GLU A 113 -2.44 0.45 5.91
N GLN A 114 -1.98 1.37 5.05
CA GLN A 114 -1.49 2.69 5.45
C GLN A 114 -2.65 3.69 5.48
N THR A 115 -2.89 4.30 6.64
CA THR A 115 -3.94 5.34 6.76
C THR A 115 -3.53 6.61 6.02
N GLN A 116 -4.49 7.23 5.33
CA GLN A 116 -4.33 8.46 4.54
C GLN A 116 -3.28 8.41 3.44
N ASP A 117 -2.76 7.23 3.12
CA ASP A 117 -1.75 7.03 2.09
C ASP A 117 -0.43 7.79 2.33
N ILE A 118 -0.08 8.09 3.59
CA ILE A 118 1.14 8.83 3.96
C ILE A 118 1.94 8.03 5.00
N SER A 119 3.00 7.35 4.56
CA SER A 119 3.90 6.66 5.51
C SER A 119 5.00 7.60 6.03
N CYS A 120 5.49 8.52 5.21
CA CYS A 120 6.65 9.35 5.52
C CYS A 120 6.28 10.60 6.32
N HIS A 121 7.22 11.07 7.16
CA HIS A 121 7.07 12.32 7.90
C HIS A 121 7.11 13.58 7.00
N THR A 122 7.56 13.46 5.76
CA THR A 122 7.57 14.55 4.77
C THR A 122 6.20 14.80 4.13
N GLY A 123 5.22 13.94 4.40
CA GLY A 123 3.95 13.93 3.67
C GLY A 123 3.95 13.00 2.46
N ALA A 124 5.10 12.40 2.11
CA ALA A 124 5.17 11.41 1.03
C ALA A 124 4.54 10.07 1.43
N ARG A 125 3.99 9.37 0.41
CA ARG A 125 3.39 8.05 0.57
C ARG A 125 4.40 7.01 1.06
N SER A 126 5.55 6.93 0.40
CA SER A 126 6.66 6.07 0.77
C SER A 126 7.83 6.92 1.26
N CYS A 127 8.74 6.33 2.04
CA CYS A 127 10.04 6.92 2.38
C CYS A 127 11.06 6.82 1.23
N PHE A 128 10.86 5.94 0.25
CA PHE A 128 11.83 5.66 -0.83
C PHE A 128 11.58 6.51 -2.09
N PHE A 129 11.43 7.83 -1.92
CA PHE A 129 11.07 8.76 -3.01
C PHE A 129 12.27 9.49 -3.65
N ASN A 130 13.47 9.32 -3.11
CA ASN A 130 14.68 9.95 -3.66
C ASN A 130 15.43 8.97 -4.53
N ASP A 131 15.71 9.37 -5.77
CA ASP A 131 16.60 8.61 -6.65
C ASP A 131 18.05 8.80 -6.22
N THR A 132 18.76 7.68 -6.09
CA THR A 132 20.21 7.67 -5.82
C THR A 132 21.02 7.28 -7.06
N TYR A 133 20.32 6.92 -8.15
CA TYR A 133 20.89 6.54 -9.43
C TYR A 133 19.98 7.04 -10.54
N GLU A 134 20.49 7.94 -11.38
CA GLU A 134 19.81 8.36 -12.61
C GLU A 134 20.11 7.34 -13.70
N ALA A 135 19.15 6.46 -14.01
CA ALA A 135 19.28 5.56 -15.16
C ALA A 135 19.11 6.37 -16.46
N THR A 136 20.11 6.36 -17.33
CA THR A 136 20.11 7.14 -18.59
C THR A 136 19.08 6.64 -19.63
N ASP A 137 18.60 5.40 -19.50
CA ASP A 137 17.76 4.74 -20.51
C ASP A 137 16.56 3.97 -19.93
N ARG A 138 16.24 4.15 -18.63
CA ARG A 138 15.07 3.52 -18.00
C ARG A 138 14.32 4.55 -17.18
N ASN A 139 13.04 4.74 -17.47
CA ASN A 139 12.15 5.43 -16.54
C ASN A 139 11.85 4.48 -15.37
N PRO A 140 12.42 4.74 -14.20
CA PRO A 140 11.52 4.83 -13.05
C PRO A 140 11.91 5.94 -12.09
N SER A 141 10.92 6.54 -11.41
CA SER A 141 11.11 6.91 -10.01
C SER A 141 9.82 6.97 -9.20
N PHE A 142 10.00 6.87 -7.88
CA PHE A 142 9.12 6.35 -6.83
C PHE A 142 9.17 4.82 -6.68
N PRO A 143 9.12 4.29 -5.44
CA PRO A 143 9.28 2.86 -5.22
C PRO A 143 8.10 2.19 -5.92
N PRO A 144 8.36 1.19 -6.78
CA PRO A 144 7.36 0.72 -7.72
C PRO A 144 6.12 0.27 -6.95
N ALA A 145 5.01 0.96 -7.18
CA ALA A 145 3.70 0.35 -7.02
C ALA A 145 3.41 -0.45 -8.29
N ASP A 146 2.25 -1.08 -8.38
CA ASP A 146 1.83 -1.58 -9.69
C ASP A 146 1.59 -0.40 -10.67
N VAL A 147 1.81 -0.65 -11.96
CA VAL A 147 1.70 0.36 -13.03
C VAL A 147 0.34 1.05 -13.05
N CYS A 148 -0.74 0.35 -12.68
CA CYS A 148 -2.07 0.93 -12.66
C CYS A 148 -2.22 1.95 -11.51
N THR A 149 -1.59 1.70 -10.37
CA THR A 149 -1.56 2.65 -9.24
C THR A 149 -0.78 3.92 -9.58
N GLU A 150 0.37 3.79 -10.24
CA GLU A 150 1.17 4.95 -10.68
C GLU A 150 0.42 5.80 -11.73
N LEU A 151 -0.28 5.14 -12.64
CA LEU A 151 -1.15 5.79 -13.62
C LEU A 151 -2.26 6.59 -12.91
N ALA A 152 -2.93 6.00 -11.92
CA ALA A 152 -4.01 6.65 -11.17
C ALA A 152 -3.50 7.88 -10.40
N GLN A 153 -2.31 7.81 -9.82
CA GLN A 153 -1.67 8.94 -9.15
C GLN A 153 -1.35 10.07 -10.13
N THR A 154 -0.85 9.73 -11.33
CA THR A 154 -0.59 10.70 -12.40
C THR A 154 -1.88 11.40 -12.83
N ILE A 155 -2.95 10.65 -13.08
CA ILE A 155 -4.27 11.19 -13.44
C ILE A 155 -4.80 12.13 -12.34
N THR A 156 -4.73 11.70 -11.08
CA THR A 156 -5.17 12.51 -9.93
C THR A 156 -4.34 13.79 -9.79
N THR A 157 -3.04 13.71 -10.02
CA THR A 157 -2.14 14.87 -10.01
C THR A 157 -2.52 15.85 -11.13
N ARG A 158 -2.81 15.37 -12.33
CA ARG A 158 -3.30 16.21 -13.45
C ARG A 158 -4.66 16.83 -13.18
N LYS A 159 -5.54 16.19 -12.40
CA LYS A 159 -6.81 16.79 -11.94
C LYS A 159 -6.54 17.96 -10.98
N LYS A 160 -5.62 17.79 -10.01
CA LYS A 160 -5.28 18.81 -9.00
C LYS A 160 -4.42 19.96 -9.54
N SER A 161 -3.54 19.66 -10.49
CA SER A 161 -2.63 20.61 -11.13
C SER A 161 -2.74 20.48 -12.65
N PRO A 162 -3.74 21.16 -13.25
CA PRO A 162 -4.05 21.01 -14.68
C PRO A 162 -2.93 21.47 -15.60
N ASP A 163 -2.77 20.75 -16.71
CA ASP A 163 -1.93 21.14 -17.84
C ASP A 163 -2.75 21.06 -19.13
N ALA A 164 -2.96 22.20 -19.78
CA ALA A 164 -3.76 22.30 -20.99
C ALA A 164 -3.22 21.44 -22.16
N LYS A 165 -1.93 21.04 -22.13
CA LYS A 165 -1.34 20.16 -23.15
C LYS A 165 -1.64 18.68 -22.90
N SER A 166 -2.00 18.30 -21.67
CA SER A 166 -2.25 16.92 -21.28
C SER A 166 -3.53 16.36 -21.92
N TYR A 167 -3.45 15.14 -22.47
CA TYR A 167 -4.62 14.43 -22.95
C TYR A 167 -5.63 14.17 -21.83
N THR A 168 -5.16 13.82 -20.63
CA THR A 168 -6.00 13.61 -19.44
C THR A 168 -6.84 14.84 -19.13
N ASN A 169 -6.27 16.05 -19.18
CA ASN A 169 -7.02 17.27 -18.90
C ASN A 169 -8.08 17.54 -19.97
N LYS A 170 -7.81 17.28 -21.26
CA LYS A 170 -8.82 17.38 -22.32
C LYS A 170 -10.01 16.45 -22.12
N LEU A 171 -9.79 15.27 -21.54
CA LEU A 171 -10.85 14.34 -21.17
C LEU A 171 -11.66 14.88 -19.98
N LEU A 172 -10.98 15.28 -18.90
CA LEU A 172 -11.59 15.82 -17.69
C LEU A 172 -12.45 17.06 -18.00
N ASP A 173 -11.95 17.99 -18.82
CA ASP A 173 -12.67 19.19 -19.25
C ASP A 173 -13.91 18.86 -20.11
N GLY A 174 -13.87 17.73 -20.82
CA GLY A 174 -14.98 17.24 -21.64
C GLY A 174 -16.08 16.51 -20.84
N GLY A 175 -15.83 16.22 -19.57
CA GLY A 175 -16.75 15.53 -18.66
C GLY A 175 -17.21 14.15 -19.13
N ASP A 176 -18.31 13.69 -18.53
CA ASP A 176 -18.86 12.34 -18.75
C ASP A 176 -19.02 11.98 -20.22
N ASN A 177 -19.58 12.89 -21.03
CA ASN A 177 -19.83 12.62 -22.44
C ASN A 177 -18.55 12.26 -23.20
N ARG A 178 -17.43 12.92 -22.91
CA ARG A 178 -16.16 12.64 -23.57
C ARG A 178 -15.47 11.41 -22.99
N ILE A 179 -15.48 11.28 -21.67
CA ILE A 179 -14.80 10.18 -20.96
C ILE A 179 -15.50 8.85 -21.24
N LEU A 180 -16.82 8.78 -21.03
CA LEU A 180 -17.59 7.54 -21.17
C LEU A 180 -17.70 7.10 -22.64
N LYS A 181 -17.71 8.05 -23.59
CA LYS A 181 -17.63 7.74 -25.02
C LYS A 181 -16.35 6.97 -25.35
N LYS A 182 -15.20 7.42 -24.83
CA LYS A 182 -13.92 6.71 -25.04
C LYS A 182 -13.96 5.29 -24.48
N ILE A 183 -14.50 5.09 -23.27
CA ILE A 183 -14.67 3.74 -22.70
C ILE A 183 -15.48 2.84 -23.65
N GLY A 184 -16.57 3.35 -24.22
CA GLY A 184 -17.41 2.61 -25.16
C GLY A 184 -16.69 2.27 -26.47
N GLU A 185 -15.91 3.21 -27.03
CA GLU A 185 -15.09 3.01 -28.23
C GLU A 185 -14.04 1.92 -27.98
N GLU A 186 -13.18 2.06 -26.96
CA GLU A 186 -12.09 1.09 -26.74
C GLU A 186 -12.64 -0.29 -26.36
N SER A 187 -13.81 -0.34 -25.70
CA SER A 187 -14.49 -1.60 -25.43
C SER A 187 -14.93 -2.31 -26.70
N ALA A 188 -15.46 -1.57 -27.69
CA ALA A 188 -15.84 -2.14 -28.97
C ALA A 188 -14.60 -2.58 -29.77
N GLU A 189 -13.55 -1.77 -29.77
CA GLU A 189 -12.27 -2.09 -30.42
C GLU A 189 -11.63 -3.33 -29.80
N PHE A 190 -11.59 -3.45 -28.46
CA PHE A 190 -11.12 -4.63 -27.75
C PHE A 190 -11.88 -5.91 -28.14
N VAL A 191 -13.22 -5.83 -28.19
CA VAL A 191 -14.07 -6.97 -28.61
C VAL A 191 -13.74 -7.40 -30.04
N MET A 192 -13.56 -6.43 -30.96
CA MET A 192 -13.22 -6.72 -32.35
C MET A 192 -11.81 -7.29 -32.48
N ALA A 193 -10.83 -6.74 -31.77
CA ALA A 193 -9.47 -7.24 -31.72
C ALA A 193 -9.41 -8.69 -31.20
N CYS A 194 -10.22 -9.01 -30.17
CA CYS A 194 -10.38 -10.38 -29.66
C CYS A 194 -10.99 -11.31 -30.71
N LYS A 195 -12.10 -10.90 -31.35
CA LYS A 195 -12.76 -11.66 -32.41
C LYS A 195 -11.79 -12.00 -33.54
N ASP A 196 -10.97 -11.04 -33.94
CA ASP A 196 -10.04 -11.16 -35.06
C ASP A 196 -8.66 -11.71 -34.63
N ARG A 197 -8.48 -12.02 -33.34
CA ARG A 197 -7.26 -12.62 -32.74
C ARG A 197 -5.99 -11.80 -32.96
N LYS A 198 -6.11 -10.48 -32.97
CA LYS A 198 -4.97 -9.58 -33.17
C LYS A 198 -4.34 -9.21 -31.83
N VAL A 199 -3.31 -9.95 -31.43
CA VAL A 199 -2.73 -9.86 -30.07
C VAL A 199 -2.28 -8.44 -29.71
N ASP A 200 -1.60 -7.74 -30.61
CA ASP A 200 -1.09 -6.39 -30.32
C ASP A 200 -2.23 -5.39 -30.11
N GLU A 201 -3.29 -5.46 -30.93
CA GLU A 201 -4.51 -4.65 -30.74
C GLU A 201 -5.21 -5.03 -29.43
N ILE A 202 -5.35 -6.33 -29.09
CA ILE A 202 -5.98 -6.77 -27.84
C ILE A 202 -5.28 -6.16 -26.61
N VAL A 203 -3.95 -6.15 -26.59
CA VAL A 203 -3.18 -5.59 -25.47
C VAL A 203 -3.32 -4.07 -25.41
N GLY A 204 -3.26 -3.40 -26.57
CA GLY A 204 -3.45 -1.94 -26.67
C GLY A 204 -4.82 -1.51 -26.16
N GLU A 205 -5.89 -2.09 -26.70
CA GLU A 205 -7.26 -1.73 -26.33
C GLU A 205 -7.58 -2.06 -24.87
N ALA A 206 -7.05 -3.16 -24.34
CA ALA A 206 -7.18 -3.46 -22.91
C ALA A 206 -6.51 -2.40 -22.03
N ALA A 207 -5.33 -1.90 -22.43
CA ALA A 207 -4.64 -0.85 -21.71
C ALA A 207 -5.41 0.48 -21.78
N ASP A 208 -5.97 0.82 -22.94
CA ASP A 208 -6.76 2.06 -23.11
C ASP A 208 -8.07 2.02 -22.32
N ILE A 209 -8.73 0.85 -22.23
CA ILE A 209 -9.88 0.66 -21.32
C ILE A 209 -9.47 0.94 -19.88
N ILE A 210 -8.34 0.39 -19.40
CA ILE A 210 -7.87 0.62 -18.02
C ILE A 210 -7.58 2.11 -17.80
N PHE A 211 -6.91 2.77 -18.74
CA PHE A 211 -6.64 4.20 -18.68
C PHE A 211 -7.92 5.02 -18.58
N HIS A 212 -8.86 4.83 -19.51
CA HIS A 212 -10.11 5.58 -19.55
C HIS A 212 -11.02 5.29 -18.36
N LEU A 213 -11.02 4.06 -17.85
CA LEU A 213 -11.67 3.69 -16.59
C LEU A 213 -11.12 4.52 -15.43
N GLN A 214 -9.79 4.61 -15.29
CA GLN A 214 -9.18 5.40 -14.22
C GLN A 214 -9.44 6.90 -14.36
N VAL A 215 -9.50 7.44 -15.58
CA VAL A 215 -9.91 8.83 -15.81
C VAL A 215 -11.35 9.06 -15.35
N ALA A 216 -12.28 8.14 -15.63
CA ALA A 216 -13.66 8.23 -15.16
C ALA A 216 -13.75 8.18 -13.64
N LEU A 217 -13.05 7.26 -12.99
CA LEU A 217 -12.99 7.19 -11.52
C LEU A 217 -12.50 8.51 -10.93
N ALA A 218 -11.38 9.03 -11.43
CA ALA A 218 -10.81 10.30 -10.97
C ALA A 218 -11.77 11.47 -11.21
N TYR A 219 -12.50 11.50 -12.34
CA TYR A 219 -13.52 12.52 -12.61
C TYR A 219 -14.61 12.54 -11.54
N HIS A 220 -15.08 11.36 -11.12
CA HIS A 220 -16.10 11.18 -10.09
C HIS A 220 -15.58 11.16 -8.64
N ASP A 221 -14.32 11.54 -8.41
CA ASP A 221 -13.69 11.51 -7.08
C ASP A 221 -13.68 10.13 -6.41
N ILE A 222 -13.63 9.07 -7.22
CA ILE A 222 -13.47 7.68 -6.79
C ILE A 222 -12.00 7.28 -6.95
N SER A 223 -11.45 6.64 -5.93
CA SER A 223 -10.04 6.22 -5.94
C SER A 223 -9.86 4.93 -6.71
N TRP A 224 -8.75 4.79 -7.43
CA TRP A 224 -8.32 3.49 -7.97
C TRP A 224 -8.18 2.43 -6.87
N ARG A 225 -7.82 2.85 -5.65
CA ARG A 225 -7.74 1.95 -4.49
C ARG A 225 -9.09 1.34 -4.14
N ASP A 226 -10.20 2.06 -4.30
CA ASP A 226 -11.54 1.52 -4.05
C ASP A 226 -11.83 0.33 -4.99
N VAL A 227 -11.36 0.39 -6.24
CA VAL A 227 -11.46 -0.73 -7.20
C VAL A 227 -10.57 -1.89 -6.79
N LEU A 228 -9.32 -1.62 -6.39
CA LEU A 228 -8.40 -2.66 -5.91
C LEU A 228 -8.95 -3.39 -4.68
N GLU A 229 -9.59 -2.68 -3.74
CA GLU A 229 -10.22 -3.29 -2.57
C GLU A 229 -11.36 -4.24 -2.93
N VAL A 230 -12.20 -3.84 -3.90
CA VAL A 230 -13.25 -4.70 -4.44
C VAL A 230 -12.66 -5.95 -5.09
N LEU A 231 -11.60 -5.81 -5.89
CA LEU A 231 -10.91 -6.95 -6.53
C LEU A 231 -10.26 -7.87 -5.50
N ALA A 232 -9.60 -7.31 -4.48
CA ALA A 232 -8.97 -8.08 -3.40
C ALA A 232 -10.02 -8.85 -2.58
N THR A 233 -11.19 -8.25 -2.33
CA THR A 233 -12.31 -8.92 -1.65
C THR A 233 -12.82 -10.11 -2.47
N ARG A 234 -12.97 -9.94 -3.80
CA ARG A 234 -13.43 -11.00 -4.71
C ARG A 234 -12.47 -12.17 -4.78
N ARG A 235 -11.15 -11.91 -4.77
CA ARG A 235 -10.12 -12.96 -4.74
C ARG A 235 -10.28 -13.92 -3.55
N ASN A 236 -10.75 -13.40 -2.41
CA ASN A 236 -10.93 -14.17 -1.18
C ASN A 236 -12.36 -14.71 -1.00
N ALA A 237 -13.28 -14.42 -1.93
CA ALA A 237 -14.65 -14.92 -1.87
C ALA A 237 -14.71 -16.41 -2.28
N PRO A 238 -15.60 -17.22 -1.66
CA PRO A 238 -15.82 -18.60 -2.10
C PRO A 238 -16.22 -18.62 -3.56
N ARG A 239 -15.59 -19.49 -4.36
CA ARG A 239 -15.95 -19.66 -5.78
C ARG A 239 -17.41 -20.08 -5.84
N ARG A 240 -18.24 -19.28 -6.51
CA ARG A 240 -19.60 -19.69 -6.85
C ARG A 240 -19.48 -20.86 -7.83
N HIS A 241 -19.84 -22.05 -7.36
CA HIS A 241 -20.01 -23.25 -8.19
C HIS A 241 -21.32 -23.18 -8.95
#